data_AF-U2KB45-F1
#
_entry.id   AF-U2KB45-F1
#
_cell.length_a   1.000
_cell.length_b   1.000
_cell.length_c   1.000
_cell.angle_alpha   90.00
_cell.angle_beta   90.00
_cell.angle_gamma   90.00
#
_symmetry.space_group_name_H-M   'P 1'
#
loop_
_entity.id
_entity.type
_entity.pdbx_description
1 polymer ?
#
loop_
_entity_poly.entity_id
_entity_poly.type
_entity_poly.pdbx_seq_one_letter_code
_entity_poly.pdbx_strand_id
1 'polypeptide(L)' 'MQRKIEDYADIIHLPRPISKAHPPMSLRDRAGQFAPFSALTGLHAAADRTEEQTAAQHIDYEAWEEPI' A
#
# COMPACT_ATOMS: atom_id res chain seq x y z
N MET A 1 -26.40 -1.27 22.54
CA MET A 1 -27.25 -2.31 21.93
C MET A 1 -26.45 -2.94 20.80
N GLN A 2 -26.12 -4.24 20.87
CA GLN A 2 -25.43 -4.91 19.76
C GLN A 2 -26.48 -5.50 18.82
N ARG A 3 -26.31 -5.29 17.50
CA ARG A 3 -27.15 -5.87 16.45
C ARG A 3 -26.51 -7.12 15.92
N LYS A 4 -27.30 -8.14 15.61
CA LYS A 4 -26.82 -9.38 15.01
C LYS A 4 -27.05 -9.39 13.51
N ILE A 5 -26.38 -10.29 12.80
CA ILE A 5 -26.51 -10.40 11.34
C ILE A 5 -27.94 -10.78 10.95
N GLU A 6 -28.64 -11.53 11.81
CA GLU A 6 -30.04 -11.93 11.61
C GLU A 6 -30.99 -10.73 11.50
N ASP A 7 -30.66 -9.60 12.14
CA ASP A 7 -31.46 -8.37 12.14
C ASP A 7 -31.49 -7.66 10.76
N TYR A 8 -30.72 -8.15 9.79
CA TYR A 8 -30.58 -7.60 8.43
C TYR A 8 -30.88 -8.63 7.33
N ALA A 9 -31.42 -9.80 7.69
CA ALA A 9 -31.66 -10.90 6.76
C ALA A 9 -32.58 -10.50 5.59
N ASP A 10 -33.42 -9.49 5.80
CA ASP A 10 -34.34 -8.89 4.83
C ASP A 10 -33.65 -8.06 3.73
N ILE A 11 -32.44 -7.53 4.00
CA ILE A 11 -31.74 -6.63 3.06
C ILE A 11 -30.38 -7.14 2.58
N ILE A 12 -29.74 -8.08 3.29
CA ILE A 12 -28.35 -8.48 3.04
C ILE A 12 -28.12 -9.12 1.65
N HIS A 13 -29.14 -9.73 1.07
CA HIS A 13 -29.07 -10.39 -0.24
C HIS A 13 -29.62 -9.55 -1.39
N LEU A 14 -30.09 -8.32 -1.10
CA LEU A 14 -30.66 -7.46 -2.14
C LEU A 14 -29.57 -6.95 -3.09
N PRO A 15 -29.88 -6.81 -4.39
CA PRO A 15 -28.96 -6.19 -5.33
C PRO A 15 -28.68 -4.75 -4.91
N ARG A 16 -27.41 -4.34 -4.98
CA ARG A 16 -27.02 -2.98 -4.62
C ARG A 16 -27.56 -1.99 -5.65
N PRO A 17 -28.35 -0.98 -5.26
CA PRO A 17 -28.87 0.01 -6.19
C PRO A 17 -27.73 0.86 -6.75
N ILE A 18 -27.72 1.02 -8.08
CA ILE A 18 -26.77 1.88 -8.79
C ILE A 18 -27.52 3.12 -9.24
N SER A 19 -27.05 4.30 -8.81
CA SER A 19 -27.64 5.57 -9.21
C SER A 19 -27.44 5.81 -10.71
N LYS A 20 -28.51 6.21 -11.40
CA LYS A 20 -28.46 6.63 -12.81
C LYS A 20 -27.93 8.05 -12.98
N ALA A 21 -28.20 8.92 -12.00
CA ALA A 21 -27.79 10.32 -12.02
C ALA A 21 -26.33 10.50 -11.60
N HIS A 22 -25.85 9.65 -10.68
CA HIS A 22 -24.48 9.69 -10.17
C HIS A 22 -23.84 8.31 -10.36
N PRO A 23 -23.37 8.00 -11.58
CA PRO A 23 -22.75 6.72 -11.87
C PRO A 23 -21.48 6.54 -11.00
N PRO A 24 -21.14 5.29 -10.64
CA PRO A 24 -19.92 5.01 -9.89
C PRO A 24 -18.67 5.46 -10.66
N MET A 25 -17.71 6.02 -9.92
CA MET A 25 -16.40 6.38 -10.48
C MET A 25 -15.67 5.13 -11.00
N SER A 26 -15.03 5.26 -12.17
CA SER A 26 -14.25 4.19 -12.80
C SER A 26 -13.09 3.73 -11.92
N LEU A 27 -12.59 2.49 -12.11
CA LEU A 27 -11.43 1.99 -11.36
C LEU A 27 -10.18 2.86 -11.58
N ARG A 28 -10.00 3.38 -12.80
CA ARG A 28 -8.87 4.25 -13.15
C ARG A 28 -8.93 5.59 -12.42
N ASP A 29 -10.08 6.24 -12.43
CA ASP A 29 -10.25 7.53 -11.74
C ASP A 29 -10.14 7.36 -10.22
N ARG A 30 -10.63 6.22 -9.70
CA ARG A 30 -10.45 5.84 -8.30
C ARG A 30 -8.97 5.66 -7.95
N ALA A 31 -8.18 5.03 -8.82
CA ALA A 31 -6.73 4.90 -8.63
C ALA A 31 -6.02 6.27 -8.68
N GLY A 32 -6.49 7.19 -9.52
CA GLY A 32 -5.98 8.56 -9.61
C GLY A 32 -6.03 9.34 -8.30
N GLN A 33 -6.97 9.04 -7.39
CA GLN A 33 -7.02 9.65 -6.06
C GLN A 33 -5.79 9.34 -5.21
N PHE A 34 -5.13 8.22 -5.47
CA PHE A 34 -3.92 7.78 -4.77
C PHE A 34 -2.63 8.21 -5.49
N ALA A 35 -2.72 8.89 -6.64
CA ALA A 35 -1.56 9.39 -7.38
C ALA A 35 -0.61 10.29 -6.56
N PRO A 36 -1.07 11.16 -5.64
CA PRO A 36 -0.18 11.98 -4.81
C PRO A 36 0.84 11.16 -3.98
N PHE A 37 0.53 9.90 -3.68
CA PHE A 37 1.40 9.02 -2.89
C PHE A 37 2.34 8.16 -3.75
N SER A 38 2.28 8.26 -5.08
CA SER A 38 3.14 7.47 -5.98
C SER A 38 4.63 7.71 -5.78
N ALA A 39 5.03 8.90 -5.32
CA ALA A 39 6.41 9.24 -5.00
C ALA A 39 6.98 8.40 -3.83
N LEU A 40 6.13 7.91 -2.92
CA LEU A 40 6.56 7.07 -1.79
C LEU A 40 7.17 5.75 -2.27
N THR A 41 6.69 5.20 -3.38
CA THR A 41 7.28 3.99 -3.97
C THR A 41 8.71 4.26 -4.44
N GLY A 42 8.97 5.41 -5.05
CA GLY A 42 10.32 5.81 -5.46
C GLY A 42 11.24 6.10 -4.27
N LEU A 43 10.68 6.65 -3.18
CA LEU A 43 11.41 6.86 -1.92
C LEU A 43 11.85 5.54 -1.28
N HIS A 44 10.95 4.56 -1.19
CA HIS A 44 11.28 3.24 -0.63
C HIS A 44 12.41 2.56 -1.43
N ALA A 45 12.30 2.53 -2.75
CA ALA A 45 13.34 1.98 -3.62
C ALA A 45 14.68 2.75 -3.55
N ALA A 46 14.67 4.03 -3.14
CA ALA A 46 15.89 4.79 -2.89
C ALA A 46 16.48 4.47 -1.51
N ALA A 47 15.64 4.27 -0.49
CA ALA A 47 16.07 3.85 0.84
C ALA A 47 16.73 2.46 0.79
N ASP A 48 16.08 1.48 0.15
CA ASP A 48 16.60 0.11 0.03
C ASP A 48 18.01 0.09 -0.63
N ARG A 49 18.19 0.85 -1.71
CA ARG A 49 19.50 0.99 -2.37
C ARG A 49 20.56 1.63 -1.47
N THR A 50 20.16 2.57 -0.61
CA THR A 50 21.08 3.22 0.34
C THR A 50 21.49 2.27 1.45
N GLU A 51 20.57 1.44 1.93
CA GLU A 51 20.85 0.37 2.89
C GLU A 51 21.81 -0.65 2.30
N GLU A 52 21.58 -1.14 1.08
CA GLU A 52 22.47 -2.07 0.37
C GLU A 52 23.88 -1.51 0.20
N GLN A 53 24.01 -0.25 -0.24
CA GLN A 53 25.32 0.42 -0.39
C GLN A 53 26.06 0.55 0.94
N THR A 54 25.33 0.90 2.01
CA THR A 54 25.92 1.06 3.35
C THR A 54 26.36 -0.30 3.92
N ALA A 55 25.57 -1.35 3.73
CA ALA A 55 25.92 -2.71 4.11
C ALA A 55 27.14 -3.22 3.33
N ALA A 56 27.21 -2.95 2.02
CA ALA A 56 28.36 -3.26 1.19
C ALA A 56 29.63 -2.49 1.60
N GLN A 57 29.50 -1.24 2.04
CA GLN A 57 30.63 -0.50 2.59
C GLN A 57 31.08 -1.05 3.94
N HIS A 58 30.15 -1.48 4.81
CA HIS A 58 30.47 -2.03 6.12
C HIS A 58 31.28 -3.34 6.04
N ILE A 59 30.93 -4.23 5.10
CA ILE A 59 31.68 -5.49 4.89
C ILE A 59 33.12 -5.25 4.38
N ASP A 60 33.37 -4.16 3.66
CA ASP A 60 34.71 -3.84 3.15
C ASP A 60 35.67 -3.36 4.26
N TYR A 61 35.16 -2.83 5.39
CA TYR A 61 35.98 -2.43 6.54
C TYR A 61 36.32 -3.60 7.49
N GLU A 62 35.46 -4.60 7.63
CA GLU A 62 35.75 -5.81 8.44
C GLU A 62 36.83 -6.71 7.80
N ALA A 63 37.08 -6.60 6.50
CA ALA A 63 38.09 -7.37 5.78
C ALA A 63 39.55 -6.93 6.04
N TRP A 64 39.78 -5.84 6.79
CA TRP A 64 41.10 -5.30 7.14
C TRP A 64 41.40 -5.33 8.64
N GLU A 65 40.98 -6.37 9.38
CA GLU A 65 41.67 -6.69 10.64
C GLU A 65 43.00 -7.38 10.32
N GLU A 66 44.12 -6.66 10.53
CA GLU A 66 45.46 -7.20 10.34
C GLU A 66 45.74 -8.36 11.31
N PRO A 67 46.22 -9.53 10.82
CA PRO A 67 46.77 -10.55 11.70
C PRO A 67 48.09 -10.06 12.29
N ILE A 68 48.16 -10.12 13.62
CA ILE A 68 49.31 -9.81 14.49
C ILE A 68 50.60 -10.50 14.02
#